data_AF-A0A662AY69-F1
#
_entry.id   AF-A0A662AY69-F1
#
_cell.length_a   1.000
_cell.length_b   1.000
_cell.length_c   1.000
_cell.angle_alpha   90.00
_cell.angle_beta   90.00
_cell.angle_gamma   90.00
#
_symmetry.space_group_name_H-M   'P 1'
#
loop_
_entity.id
_entity.type
_entity.pdbx_description
1 polymer ?
#
loop_
_entity_poly.entity_id
_entity_poly.type
_entity_poly.pdbx_seq_one_letter_code
_entity_poly.pdbx_strand_id
1 'polypeptide(L)' 'MIPIRNGIELLVDIGIKISAMITQQSVDALQLNENDKVWVSIKASAIKYISNI' A
#
# COMPACT_ATOMS: atom_id res chain seq x y z
N MET A 1 22.10 4.42 -5.11
CA MET A 1 20.89 4.00 -4.39
C MET A 1 20.69 2.52 -4.61
N ILE A 2 20.66 1.71 -3.56
CA ILE A 2 20.40 0.27 -3.69
C ILE A 2 18.88 0.10 -3.60
N PRO A 3 18.21 -0.48 -4.61
CA PRO A 3 16.78 -0.74 -4.52
C PRO A 3 16.58 -1.80 -3.43
N ILE A 4 15.96 -1.41 -2.31
CA ILE A 4 15.63 -2.31 -1.22
C ILE A 4 14.59 -3.29 -1.78
N ARG A 5 15.00 -4.54 -2.02
CA ARG A 5 14.13 -5.65 -2.48
C ARG A 5 13.22 -6.23 -1.38
N ASN A 6 13.31 -5.72 -0.15
CA ASN A 6 12.61 -6.24 1.03
C ASN A 6 11.49 -5.28 1.47
N GLY A 7 10.49 -5.09 0.60
CA GLY A 7 9.24 -4.46 1.00
C GLY A 7 8.24 -5.52 1.47
N ILE A 8 7.30 -5.11 2.30
CA ILE A 8 6.12 -5.90 2.68
C ILE A 8 4.96 -5.41 1.83
N GLU A 9 4.30 -6.33 1.16
CA GLU A 9 3.06 -6.04 0.46
C GLU A 9 1.89 -6.09 1.47
N LEU A 10 1.24 -4.95 1.64
CA LEU A 10 0.02 -4.82 2.43
C LEU A 10 -1.19 -4.99 1.51
N LEU A 11 -2.11 -5.87 1.86
CA LEU A 11 -3.41 -6.02 1.20
C LEU A 11 -4.49 -5.36 2.05
N VAL A 12 -5.21 -4.40 1.47
CA VAL A 12 -6.28 -3.67 2.16
C VAL A 12 -7.57 -3.76 1.36
N ASP A 13 -8.67 -4.03 2.07
CA ASP A 13 -10.02 -3.98 1.50
C ASP A 13 -10.67 -2.63 1.85
N ILE A 14 -10.99 -1.84 0.82
CA ILE A 14 -11.74 -0.58 0.95
C ILE A 14 -13.08 -0.62 0.18
N GLY A 15 -13.63 -1.82 -0.06
CA GLY A 15 -14.69 -2.09 -1.04
C GLY A 15 -14.13 -2.51 -2.41
N ILE A 16 -12.83 -2.30 -2.62
CA ILE A 16 -11.99 -2.92 -3.63
C ILE A 16 -10.67 -3.34 -2.97
N LYS A 17 -10.02 -4.40 -3.47
CA LYS A 17 -8.70 -4.81 -3.00
C LYS A 17 -7.63 -3.89 -3.55
N ILE A 18 -6.84 -3.30 -2.67
CA ILE A 18 -5.66 -2.50 -3.01
C ILE A 18 -4.44 -3.17 -2.39
N SER A 19 -3.34 -3.22 -3.15
CA SER A 19 -2.03 -3.56 -2.59
C SER A 19 -1.11 -2.35 -2.55
N ALA A 20 -0.33 -2.27 -1.48
CA ALA A 20 0.68 -1.23 -1.30
C ALA A 20 1.97 -1.85 -0.76
N MET A 21 3.10 -1.43 -1.31
CA MET A 21 4.41 -1.84 -0.83
C MET A 21 4.89 -0.86 0.23
N ILE A 22 5.18 -1.35 1.43
CA ILE A 22 5.74 -0.57 2.54
C ILE A 22 7.02 -1.22 3.06
N THR A 23 7.77 -0.52 3.92
CA THR A 23 8.96 -1.11 4.55
C THR A 23 8.57 -1.85 5.83
N GLN A 24 9.40 -2.81 6.25
CA GLN A 24 9.27 -3.43 7.57
C GLN A 24 9.27 -2.38 8.69
N GLN A 25 10.15 -1.37 8.58
CA GLN A 25 10.20 -0.26 9.53
C GLN A 25 8.86 0.47 9.65
N SER A 26 8.11 0.67 8.55
CA SER A 26 6.78 1.27 8.59
C SER A 26 5.75 0.37 9.26
N VAL A 27 5.81 -0.96 9.06
CA VAL A 27 4.96 -1.93 9.77
C VAL A 27 5.19 -1.84 11.27
N ASP A 28 6.45 -1.86 11.69
CA ASP A 28 6.81 -1.83 13.11
C ASP A 28 6.42 -0.49 13.76
N ALA A 29 6.71 0.63 13.09
CA ALA A 29 6.45 1.98 13.61
C ALA A 29 4.96 2.32 13.71
N LEU A 30 4.14 1.80 12.79
CA LEU A 30 2.70 1.95 12.79
C LEU A 30 1.99 0.83 13.57
N GLN A 31 2.75 -0.15 14.07
CA GLN A 31 2.25 -1.35 14.76
C GLN A 31 1.14 -2.05 13.96
N LEU A 32 1.33 -2.18 12.64
CA LEU A 32 0.32 -2.77 11.76
C LEU A 32 0.21 -4.28 12.00
N ASN A 33 -1.01 -4.73 12.25
CA ASN A 33 -1.38 -6.13 12.35
C ASN A 33 -2.45 -6.47 11.32
N GLU A 34 -2.63 -7.76 11.08
CA GLU A 34 -3.75 -8.23 10.27
C GLU A 34 -5.09 -7.78 10.88
N ASN A 35 -6.01 -7.33 10.02
CA ASN A 35 -7.34 -6.83 10.38
C ASN A 35 -7.40 -5.48 11.10
N ASP A 36 -6.27 -4.77 11.24
CA ASP A 36 -6.31 -3.40 11.75
C ASP A 36 -7.10 -2.48 10.82
N LYS A 37 -7.84 -1.54 11.43
CA LYS A 37 -8.51 -0.48 10.67
C LYS A 37 -7.48 0.56 10.26
N VAL A 38 -7.32 0.74 8.96
CA VAL A 38 -6.34 1.66 8.38
C VAL A 38 -7.02 2.76 7.57
N TRP A 39 -6.35 3.91 7.47
CA TRP A 39 -6.70 4.95 6.52
C TRP A 39 -5.77 4.87 5.31
N VAL A 40 -6.36 4.68 4.12
CA VAL A 40 -5.61 4.64 2.86
C VAL A 40 -5.70 6.01 2.19
N SER A 41 -4.54 6.66 1.98
CA SER A 41 -4.43 7.90 1.21
C SER A 41 -3.75 7.63 -0.11
N ILE A 42 -4.44 7.89 -1.22
CA ILE A 42 -3.91 7.70 -2.57
C ILE A 42 -3.62 9.06 -3.18
N LYS A 43 -2.40 9.24 -3.71
CA LYS A 43 -2.05 10.45 -4.46
C LYS A 43 -2.84 10.49 -5.77
N ALA A 44 -3.84 11.37 -5.85
CA ALA A 44 -4.72 11.47 -7.01
C ALA A 44 -3.95 11.64 -8.34
N SER A 45 -2.87 12.42 -8.35
CA SER A 45 -2.06 12.65 -9.55
C SER A 45 -1.21 11.45 -9.98
N ALA A 46 -1.15 10.38 -9.19
CA ALA A 46 -0.44 9.14 -9.53
C ALA A 46 -1.39 8.10 -10.16
N ILE A 47 -2.70 8.38 -10.21
CA ILE A 47 -3.69 7.48 -10.79
C ILE A 47 -3.58 7.58 -12.32
N LYS A 48 -3.36 6.44 -12.97
CA LYS A 48 -3.42 6.31 -14.43
C LYS A 48 -4.74 5.65 -14.82
N TYR A 49 -5.55 6.37 -15.58
CA TYR A 49 -6.75 5.81 -16.20
C TYR A 49 -6.32 5.03 -17.44
N ILE A 50 -6.68 3.75 -17.49
CA ILE A 50 -6.46 2.89 -18.65
C ILE A 50 -7.83 2.72 -19.30
N SER A 51 -8.04 3.35 -20.44
CA SER A 51 -9.25 3.15 -21.25
C SER A 51 -8.94 2.10 -22.31
N ASN A 52 -9.74 1.04 -22.37
CA ASN A 52 -9.77 0.15 -23.54
C ASN A 52 -10.77 0.75 -24.53
N ILE A 53 -10.28 1.56 -25.47
CA ILE A 53 -10.99 1.87 -26.71
C ILE A 53 -10.52 0.85 -27.75
#